data_AF-A0A960T661-F1
#
_entry.id   AF-A0A960T661-F1
#
_cell.length_a   1.000
_cell.length_b   1.000
_cell.length_c   1.000
_cell.angle_alpha   90.00
_cell.angle_beta   90.00
_cell.angle_gamma   90.00
#
_symmetry.space_group_name_H-M   'P 1'
#
loop_
_entity.id
_entity.type
_entity.pdbx_description
1 polymer ?
#
loop_
_entity_poly.entity_id
_entity_poly.type
_entity_poly.pdbx_seq_one_letter_code
_entity_poly.pdbx_strand_id
1 'polypeptide(L)' 'MQSELPYFRGQNEQGMAHAAIAFAKAHKGRRVMGVTSSIGPGATNLATAAALATVNRLPVLLLPGDIFASRRP' A
#
# COMPACT_ATOMS: atom_id res chain seq x y z
N MET A 1 -7.43 -24.44 -1.56
CA MET A 1 -6.75 -23.13 -1.62
C MET A 1 -7.81 -22.06 -1.57
N GLN A 2 -7.71 -21.09 -0.65
CA GLN A 2 -8.60 -19.92 -0.66
C GLN A 2 -8.25 -19.09 -1.90
N SER A 3 -9.16 -19.03 -2.87
CA SER A 3 -8.95 -18.39 -4.17
C SER A 3 -9.16 -16.88 -4.16
N GLU A 4 -9.72 -16.34 -3.08
CA GLU A 4 -9.98 -14.90 -2.91
C GLU A 4 -8.95 -14.25 -1.98
N LEU A 5 -8.52 -13.06 -2.38
CA LEU A 5 -7.72 -12.18 -1.53
C LEU A 5 -8.66 -11.47 -0.54
N PRO A 6 -8.42 -11.57 0.79
CA PRO A 6 -9.25 -10.89 1.77
C PRO A 6 -9.13 -9.36 1.63
N TYR A 7 -10.28 -8.68 1.66
CA TYR A 7 -10.34 -7.22 1.62
C TYR A 7 -10.49 -6.65 3.04
N PHE A 8 -9.59 -5.72 3.40
CA PHE A 8 -9.63 -5.01 4.67
C PHE A 8 -9.96 -3.54 4.42
N ARG A 9 -11.08 -3.06 4.94
CA ARG A 9 -11.47 -1.66 4.82
C ARG A 9 -10.67 -0.81 5.80
N GLY A 10 -9.69 -0.05 5.30
CA GLY A 10 -9.03 1.00 6.08
C GLY A 10 -9.96 2.20 6.34
N GLN A 11 -9.77 2.88 7.47
CA GLN A 11 -10.42 4.17 7.77
C GLN A 11 -9.58 5.36 7.28
N ASN A 12 -8.27 5.15 7.10
CA ASN A 12 -7.29 6.13 6.63
C ASN A 12 -6.17 5.37 5.89
N GLU A 13 -5.72 5.91 4.76
CA GLU A 13 -4.71 5.31 3.89
C GLU A 13 -3.35 5.14 4.59
N GLN A 14 -2.95 6.11 5.41
CA GLN A 14 -1.71 6.04 6.18
C GLN A 14 -1.74 4.88 7.18
N GLY A 15 -2.84 4.72 7.91
CA GLY A 15 -3.02 3.63 8.86
C GLY A 15 -3.01 2.26 8.17
N MET A 16 -3.69 2.17 7.03
CA MET A 16 -3.70 0.97 6.18
C MET A 16 -2.28 0.61 5.68
N ALA A 17 -1.50 1.60 5.25
CA ALA A 17 -0.13 1.40 4.79
C ALA A 17 0.81 0.92 5.91
N HIS A 18 0.70 1.52 7.11
CA HIS A 18 1.49 1.06 8.26
C HIS A 18 1.10 -0.35 8.71
N ALA A 19 -0.19 -0.71 8.64
CA ALA A 19 -0.63 -2.08 8.90
C ALA A 19 -0.03 -3.07 7.90
N ALA A 20 0.00 -2.73 6.60
CA ALA A 20 0.63 -3.55 5.57
C ALA A 20 2.15 -3.74 5.81
N ILE A 21 2.85 -2.68 6.22
CA ILE A 21 4.28 -2.76 6.57
C ILE A 21 4.49 -3.64 7.80
N ALA A 22 3.65 -3.49 8.83
CA ALA A 22 3.71 -4.32 10.03
C ALA A 22 3.46 -5.80 9.69
N PHE A 23 2.51 -6.09 8.81
CA PHE A 23 2.25 -7.43 8.31
C PHE A 23 3.46 -8.01 7.58
N ALA A 24 4.08 -7.25 6.68
CA ALA A 24 5.29 -7.69 5.97
C ALA A 24 6.44 -7.98 6.94
N LYS A 25 6.65 -7.10 7.93
CA LYS A 25 7.67 -7.27 8.98
C LYS A 25 7.41 -8.52 9.82
N ALA A 26 6.17 -8.74 10.27
CA ALA A 26 5.77 -9.91 11.05
C ALA A 26 6.00 -11.23 10.28
N HIS A 27 5.92 -11.18 8.94
CA HIS A 27 6.16 -12.32 8.06
C HIS A 27 7.59 -12.37 7.47
N LYS A 28 8.54 -11.65 8.06
CA LYS A 28 9.95 -11.61 7.62
C LYS A 28 10.10 -11.26 6.13
N GLY A 29 9.22 -10.40 5.61
CA GLY A 29 9.21 -9.97 4.21
C GLY A 29 8.74 -11.03 3.20
N ARG A 30 8.27 -12.20 3.64
CA ARG A 30 7.83 -13.29 2.73
C ARG A 30 6.38 -13.18 2.27
N ARG A 31 5.62 -12.24 2.83
CA ARG A 31 4.22 -11.96 2.51
C ARG A 31 4.00 -10.46 2.53
N VAL A 32 3.11 -9.97 1.68
CA VAL A 32 2.75 -8.56 1.57
C VAL A 32 1.24 -8.39 1.51
N MET A 33 0.76 -7.22 1.93
CA MET A 33 -0.60 -6.76 1.67
C MET A 33 -0.54 -5.68 0.59
N GLY A 34 -1.55 -5.67 -0.28
CA GLY A 34 -1.77 -4.57 -1.23
C GLY A 34 -2.55 -3.45 -0.56
N VAL A 35 -2.10 -2.20 -0.77
CA VAL A 35 -2.74 -1.00 -0.22
C VAL A 35 -3.18 -0.15 -1.40
N THR A 36 -4.49 -0.03 -1.60
CA THR A 36 -5.08 0.79 -2.66
C THR A 36 -5.50 2.16 -2.10
N SER A 37 -5.41 3.20 -2.91
CA SER A 37 -5.96 4.53 -2.58
C SER A 37 -6.55 5.15 -3.83
N SER A 38 -7.47 6.10 -3.64
CA SER A 38 -7.92 6.94 -4.75
C SER A 38 -6.78 7.81 -5.26
N ILE A 39 -7.02 8.47 -6.40
CA ILE A 39 -6.17 9.56 -6.83
C ILE A 39 -6.25 10.76 -5.87
N GLY A 40 -5.12 11.46 -5.67
CA GLY A 40 -5.08 12.74 -4.95
C GLY A 40 -4.67 12.60 -3.49
N PRO A 41 -5.34 13.27 -2.53
CA PRO A 41 -4.89 13.33 -1.13
C PRO A 41 -4.68 11.96 -0.48
N GLY A 42 -5.53 10.97 -0.79
CA GLY A 42 -5.39 9.60 -0.29
C GLY A 42 -4.08 8.92 -0.75
N ALA A 43 -3.64 9.18 -1.98
CA ALA A 43 -2.34 8.69 -2.47
C ALA A 43 -1.17 9.36 -1.73
N THR A 44 -1.24 10.69 -1.50
CA THR A 44 -0.21 11.42 -0.76
C THR A 44 -0.11 10.96 0.71
N ASN A 45 -1.21 10.55 1.33
CA ASN A 45 -1.22 9.96 2.68
C ASN A 45 -0.37 8.69 2.80
N LEU A 46 -0.09 7.99 1.68
CA LEU A 46 0.80 6.83 1.66
C LEU A 46 2.29 7.19 1.71
N ALA A 47 2.66 8.44 1.42
CA ALA A 47 4.06 8.85 1.24
C ALA A 47 4.91 8.64 2.50
N THR A 48 4.37 8.98 3.68
CA THR A 48 5.05 8.77 4.97
C THR A 48 5.33 7.29 5.22
N ALA A 49 4.36 6.42 4.90
CA ALA A 49 4.53 4.98 5.03
C ALA A 49 5.51 4.41 4.00
N ALA A 50 5.50 4.92 2.76
CA ALA A 50 6.47 4.56 1.73
C ALA A 50 7.91 4.91 2.14
N ALA A 51 8.12 6.09 2.71
CA ALA A 51 9.41 6.52 3.24
C ALA A 51 9.87 5.59 4.36
N LEU A 52 8.98 5.27 5.31
CA LEU A 52 9.27 4.33 6.41
C LEU A 52 9.67 2.95 5.87
N ALA A 53 8.91 2.39 4.92
CA ALA A 53 9.19 1.08 4.33
C ALA A 53 10.55 1.06 3.61
N THR A 54 10.85 2.14 2.88
CA THR A 54 12.12 2.30 2.14
C THR A 54 13.32 2.30 3.08
N VAL A 55 13.27 3.13 4.14
CA VAL A 55 14.35 3.23 5.13
C VAL A 55 14.58 1.90 5.85
N ASN A 56 13.50 1.18 6.17
CA ASN A 56 13.57 -0.09 6.89
C ASN A 56 13.78 -1.32 5.98
N ARG A 57 13.91 -1.13 4.65
CA ARG A 57 14.00 -2.22 3.66
C ARG A 57 12.87 -3.25 3.80
N LEU A 58 11.67 -2.78 4.11
CA LEU A 58 10.48 -3.62 4.24
C LEU A 58 9.68 -3.60 2.94
N PRO A 59 9.25 -4.77 2.42
CA PRO A 59 8.44 -4.82 1.21
C PRO A 59 7.01 -4.34 1.50
N VAL A 60 6.51 -3.43 0.69
CA VAL A 60 5.12 -2.95 0.71
C VAL A 60 4.64 -2.73 -0.73
N LEU A 61 3.38 -3.05 -1.02
CA LEU A 61 2.77 -2.84 -2.33
C LEU A 61 1.73 -1.71 -2.23
N LEU A 62 2.07 -0.55 -2.78
CA LEU A 62 1.20 0.62 -2.83
C LEU A 62 0.64 0.77 -4.26
N LEU A 63 -0.69 0.88 -4.36
CA LEU A 63 -1.44 0.95 -5.60
C LEU A 63 -2.27 2.25 -5.61
N PRO A 64 -1.63 3.43 -5.75
CA PRO A 64 -2.35 4.69 -5.86
C PRO A 64 -3.09 4.76 -7.21
N GLY A 65 -4.32 5.28 -7.18
CA GLY A 65 -5.05 5.59 -8.41
C GLY A 65 -4.42 6.75 -9.18
N ASP A 66 -4.52 6.70 -10.50
CA ASP A 66 -4.10 7.77 -11.42
C ASP A 66 -5.17 7.93 -12.53
N ILE A 67 -5.31 9.15 -13.07
CA ILE A 67 -6.24 9.53 -14.15
C ILE A 67 -5.56 9.53 -15.52
N PHE A 68 -4.23 9.65 -15.59
CA PHE A 68 -3.50 9.75 -16.87
C PHE A 68 -2.49 8.61 -17.05
N ALA A 69 -3.00 7.39 -17.27
CA ALA A 69 -2.18 6.30 -17.78
C ALA A 69 -2.01 6.33 -19.33
N SER A 70 -2.30 7.45 -20.00
CA SER A 70 -2.00 7.68 -21.43
C SER A 70 -1.00 8.82 -21.61
N ARG A 71 0.15 8.52 -22.22
CA ARG A 71 1.14 9.52 -22.70
C ARG A 71 0.85 9.97 -24.14
N ARG A 72 -0.40 9.83 -24.59
CA ARG A 72 -0.84 10.29 -25.92
C ARG A 72 -1.88 11.39 -25.70
N PRO A 73 -1.73 12.56 -26.36
CA PRO A 73 -2.81 13.53 -26.50
C PRO A 73 -4.05 12.89 -27.11
#